data_AF-A0A7S2JQN8-F1
#
_entry.id   AF-A0A7S2JQN8-F1
#
_cell.length_a   1.000
_cell.length_b   1.000
_cell.length_c   1.000
_cell.angle_alpha   90.00
_cell.angle_beta   90.00
_cell.angle_gamma   90.00
#
_symmetry.space_group_name_H-M   'P 1'
#
loop_
_entity.id
_entity.type
_entity.pdbx_description
1 polymer ?
#
loop_
_entity_poly.entity_id
_entity_poly.type
_entity_poly.pdbx_seq_one_letter_code
_entity_poly.pdbx_strand_id
1 'polypeptide(L)'
;PNAAYQWSSWDANEKWLSKPVRKLLKRKQRALSLEIVALRDINPGEEILFDYGKAWDKAWAEHSRSWTTPPSSSGFERVSDVRNTFAWDSYKTIRTLNELKDQPYPENIVTVCYYWENDDDDDDDDDDDDHVYTDVTMRSMDSPNEIITKRVIDGSSFFPIQDDDRPNSRYWPCSVYERSDDGSSYTVRLFTYQDHDASWLDAGVALFLENFPKESIEFVHKPYTSDQHLSSSFRHPIGLRDDMVPPKWRNLDFIY
;
A
#
# COMPACT_ATOMS: atom_id res chain seq x y z
N PRO A 1 12.56 -27.88 -5.98
CA PRO A 1 12.60 -26.50 -6.52
C PRO A 1 12.90 -26.56 -8.03
N ASN A 2 12.28 -25.69 -8.83
CA ASN A 2 12.52 -25.54 -10.27
C ASN A 2 13.26 -24.23 -10.61
N ALA A 3 13.47 -23.36 -9.62
CA ALA A 3 14.27 -22.14 -9.71
C ALA A 3 15.22 -22.01 -8.52
N ALA A 4 16.23 -21.16 -8.67
CA ALA A 4 17.14 -20.76 -7.60
C ALA A 4 17.53 -19.28 -7.74
N TYR A 5 17.88 -18.64 -6.62
CA TYR A 5 18.53 -17.34 -6.66
C TYR A 5 20.05 -17.52 -6.73
N GLN A 6 20.71 -16.63 -7.47
CA GLN A 6 22.17 -16.56 -7.58
C GLN A 6 22.65 -15.11 -7.62
N TRP A 7 23.95 -14.89 -7.45
CA TRP A 7 24.53 -13.57 -7.73
C TRP A 7 24.40 -13.28 -9.22
N SER A 8 23.88 -12.10 -9.55
CA SER A 8 23.67 -11.72 -10.95
C SER A 8 24.95 -11.76 -11.77
N SER A 9 24.88 -12.36 -12.96
CA SER A 9 26.01 -12.47 -13.89
C SER A 9 26.24 -11.22 -14.75
N TRP A 10 25.22 -10.36 -14.87
CA TRP A 10 25.27 -9.16 -15.71
C TRP A 10 25.73 -7.91 -14.95
N ASP A 11 25.77 -7.96 -13.62
CA ASP A 11 26.28 -6.89 -12.77
C ASP A 11 27.76 -7.13 -12.41
N ALA A 12 28.48 -6.08 -12.01
CA ALA A 12 29.88 -6.14 -11.58
C ALA A 12 30.07 -6.81 -10.20
N ASN A 13 29.16 -7.71 -9.80
CA ASN A 13 29.11 -8.42 -8.52
C ASN A 13 30.45 -9.08 -8.17
N GLU A 14 31.16 -9.65 -9.14
CA GLU A 14 32.45 -10.32 -8.91
C GLU A 14 33.49 -9.42 -8.23
N LYS A 15 33.52 -8.13 -8.58
CA LYS A 15 34.39 -7.12 -7.95
C LYS A 15 33.99 -6.83 -6.51
N TRP A 16 32.74 -7.10 -6.14
CA TRP A 16 32.16 -6.84 -4.83
C TRP A 16 32.25 -8.05 -3.90
N LEU A 17 31.94 -9.24 -4.42
CA LEU A 17 32.04 -10.53 -3.72
C LEU A 17 33.47 -10.82 -3.24
N SER A 18 34.47 -10.28 -3.92
CA SER A 18 35.88 -10.41 -3.54
C SER A 18 36.34 -9.45 -2.42
N LYS A 19 35.54 -8.44 -2.05
CA LYS A 19 35.87 -7.46 -1.01
C LYS A 19 35.37 -7.91 0.39
N PRO A 20 36.07 -7.53 1.48
CA PRO A 20 35.55 -7.73 2.83
C PRO A 20 34.27 -6.92 3.09
N VAL A 21 33.32 -7.47 3.84
CA VAL A 21 32.02 -6.82 4.16
C VAL A 21 32.19 -5.41 4.73
N ARG A 22 33.17 -5.19 5.61
CA ARG A 22 33.46 -3.87 6.19
C ARG A 22 33.76 -2.77 5.14
N LYS A 23 34.24 -3.14 3.95
CA LYS A 23 34.46 -2.20 2.84
C LYS A 23 33.18 -1.95 2.03
N LEU A 24 32.26 -2.91 2.01
CA LEU A 24 30.96 -2.78 1.35
C LEU A 24 30.06 -1.82 2.13
N LEU A 25 30.01 -1.95 3.46
CA LEU A 25 29.19 -1.11 4.34
C LEU A 25 29.53 0.39 4.29
N LYS A 26 30.74 0.75 3.82
CA LYS A 26 31.19 2.15 3.74
C LYS A 26 30.78 2.85 2.44
N ARG A 27 30.11 2.16 1.51
CA ARG A 27 29.77 2.72 0.20
C ARG A 27 28.26 2.91 0.05
N LYS A 28 27.87 3.99 -0.64
CA LYS A 28 26.47 4.38 -0.90
C LYS A 28 25.98 3.99 -2.30
N GLN A 29 26.65 3.07 -2.99
CA GLN A 29 26.32 2.67 -4.36
C GLN A 29 25.73 1.27 -4.40
N ARG A 30 24.84 1.00 -5.36
CA ARG A 30 24.39 -0.36 -5.68
C ARG A 30 25.60 -1.22 -6.02
N ALA A 31 25.77 -2.31 -5.29
CA ALA A 31 26.98 -3.14 -5.36
C ALA A 31 26.68 -4.64 -5.53
N LEU A 32 25.50 -5.09 -5.09
CA LEU A 32 25.13 -6.49 -5.10
C LEU A 32 23.73 -6.62 -5.69
N SER A 33 23.61 -7.46 -6.70
CA SER A 33 22.34 -7.80 -7.33
C SER A 33 22.16 -9.32 -7.30
N LEU A 34 20.96 -9.77 -6.93
CA LEU A 34 20.53 -11.16 -7.05
C LEU A 34 19.66 -11.32 -8.29
N GLU A 35 19.70 -12.49 -8.90
CA GLU A 35 18.79 -12.89 -9.97
C GLU A 35 18.19 -14.26 -9.65
N ILE A 36 16.99 -14.51 -10.16
CA ILE A 36 16.31 -15.80 -10.07
C ILE A 36 16.48 -16.49 -11.43
N VAL A 37 17.02 -17.69 -11.41
CA VAL A 37 17.27 -18.51 -12.61
C VAL A 37 16.48 -19.81 -12.55
N ALA A 38 15.98 -20.25 -13.70
CA ALA A 38 15.37 -21.56 -13.84
C ALA A 38 16.44 -22.65 -13.80
N LEU A 39 16.18 -23.74 -13.09
CA LEU A 39 17.07 -24.92 -13.02
C LEU A 39 16.78 -25.94 -14.11
N ARG A 40 15.65 -25.77 -14.82
CA ARG A 40 15.16 -26.55 -15.95
C ARG A 40 14.07 -25.75 -16.66
N ASP A 41 13.60 -26.23 -17.80
CA ASP A 41 12.42 -25.66 -18.46
C ASP A 41 11.20 -25.70 -17.53
N ILE A 42 10.44 -24.61 -17.52
CA ILE A 42 9.22 -24.40 -16.71
C ILE A 42 8.06 -24.23 -17.69
N ASN A 43 7.04 -25.07 -17.56
CA ASN A 43 5.91 -25.05 -18.49
C ASN A 43 4.90 -23.94 -18.13
N PRO A 44 4.09 -23.45 -19.10
CA PRO A 44 2.99 -22.53 -18.80
C PRO A 44 2.05 -23.10 -17.73
N GLY A 45 1.75 -22.28 -16.71
CA GLY A 45 0.91 -22.67 -15.57
C GLY A 45 1.66 -23.42 -14.45
N GLU A 46 2.95 -23.71 -14.60
CA GLU A 46 3.77 -24.25 -13.52
C GLU A 46 4.16 -23.16 -12.51
N GLU A 47 4.04 -23.46 -11.21
CA GLU A 47 4.47 -22.56 -10.14
C GLU A 47 6.01 -22.51 -10.04
N ILE A 48 6.55 -21.31 -9.81
CA ILE A 48 7.99 -21.12 -9.58
C ILE A 48 8.31 -21.41 -8.12
N LEU A 49 9.16 -22.41 -7.89
CA LEU A 49 9.54 -22.90 -6.56
C LEU A 49 11.05 -22.81 -6.37
N PHE A 50 11.49 -22.13 -5.31
CA PHE A 50 12.90 -22.05 -4.90
C PHE A 50 13.10 -22.49 -3.46
N ASP A 51 14.34 -22.86 -3.13
CA ASP A 51 14.73 -23.32 -1.79
C ASP A 51 15.01 -22.11 -0.88
N TYR A 52 14.17 -21.90 0.13
CA TYR A 52 14.31 -20.83 1.13
C TYR A 52 15.29 -21.19 2.27
N GLY A 53 15.80 -22.42 2.27
CA GLY A 53 16.73 -22.97 3.25
C GLY A 53 16.05 -23.69 4.42
N LYS A 54 16.79 -24.61 5.04
CA LYS A 54 16.31 -25.46 6.14
C LYS A 54 15.74 -24.71 7.33
N ALA A 55 16.27 -23.51 7.62
CA ALA A 55 15.77 -22.68 8.71
C ALA A 55 14.35 -22.19 8.42
N TRP A 56 14.10 -21.75 7.19
CA TRP A 56 12.78 -21.34 6.73
C TRP A 56 11.81 -22.54 6.72
N ASP A 57 12.22 -23.68 6.16
CA ASP A 57 11.38 -24.90 6.13
C ASP A 57 10.93 -25.33 7.53
N LYS A 58 11.87 -25.30 8.49
CA LYS A 58 11.57 -25.61 9.88
C LYS A 58 10.59 -24.61 10.47
N ALA A 59 10.83 -23.31 10.30
CA ALA A 59 9.96 -22.26 10.81
C ALA A 59 8.56 -22.32 10.21
N TRP A 60 8.47 -22.61 8.91
CA TRP A 60 7.19 -22.80 8.22
C TRP A 60 6.46 -24.02 8.76
N ALA A 61 7.13 -25.17 8.88
CA ALA A 61 6.53 -26.38 9.43
C ALA A 61 6.04 -26.20 10.89
N GLU A 62 6.76 -25.44 11.71
CA GLU A 62 6.32 -25.07 13.06
C GLU A 62 5.11 -24.15 13.01
N HIS A 63 5.18 -23.09 12.19
CA HIS A 63 4.08 -22.14 12.00
C HIS A 63 2.80 -22.83 11.52
N SER A 64 2.84 -23.63 10.47
CA SER A 64 1.66 -24.32 9.91
C SER A 64 0.99 -25.26 10.93
N ARG A 65 1.73 -25.81 11.90
CA ARG A 65 1.16 -26.67 12.95
C ARG A 65 0.44 -25.89 14.04
N SER A 66 0.94 -24.69 14.37
CA SER A 66 0.38 -23.86 15.44
C SER A 66 -0.49 -22.71 14.94
N TRP A 67 -0.60 -22.52 13.62
CA TRP A 67 -1.36 -21.42 13.04
C TRP A 67 -2.85 -21.60 13.32
N THR A 68 -3.44 -20.52 13.82
CA THR A 68 -4.88 -20.40 14.02
C THR A 68 -5.36 -19.17 13.27
N THR A 69 -6.57 -19.23 12.72
CA THR A 69 -7.21 -18.04 12.17
C THR A 69 -7.28 -16.95 13.24
N PRO A 70 -6.96 -15.69 12.91
CA PRO A 70 -7.17 -14.58 13.83
C PRO A 70 -8.61 -14.66 14.38
N PRO A 71 -8.80 -14.47 15.69
CA PRO A 71 -10.14 -14.48 16.25
C PRO A 71 -10.97 -13.40 15.56
N SER A 72 -12.26 -13.68 15.30
CA SER A 72 -13.19 -12.70 14.71
C SER A 72 -13.30 -11.41 15.53
N SER A 73 -12.98 -11.46 16.83
CA SER A 73 -12.88 -10.30 17.71
C SER A 73 -11.63 -9.42 17.49
N SER A 74 -10.75 -9.75 16.53
CA SER A 74 -9.53 -8.99 16.26
C SER A 74 -9.78 -7.61 15.62
N GLY A 75 -11.02 -7.33 15.20
CA GLY A 75 -11.36 -6.09 14.51
C GLY A 75 -10.81 -6.01 13.08
N PHE A 76 -10.20 -7.09 12.59
CA PHE A 76 -9.67 -7.21 11.24
C PHE A 76 -10.72 -7.79 10.29
N GLU A 77 -10.94 -7.09 9.18
CA GLU A 77 -11.76 -7.55 8.05
C GLU A 77 -10.97 -7.44 6.74
N ARG A 78 -11.11 -8.40 5.83
CA ARG A 78 -10.44 -8.27 4.53
C ARG A 78 -11.09 -7.19 3.69
N VAL A 79 -10.28 -6.34 3.07
CA VAL A 79 -10.76 -5.32 2.12
C VAL A 79 -11.64 -5.93 1.02
N SER A 80 -11.31 -7.13 0.53
CA SER A 80 -12.13 -7.81 -0.48
C SER A 80 -13.56 -8.05 -0.01
N ASP A 81 -13.74 -8.42 1.25
CA ASP A 81 -15.04 -8.79 1.81
C ASP A 81 -15.87 -7.53 2.06
N VAL A 82 -15.22 -6.46 2.51
CA VAL A 82 -15.81 -5.12 2.59
C VAL A 82 -16.21 -4.62 1.21
N ARG A 83 -15.29 -4.65 0.24
CA ARG A 83 -15.55 -4.21 -1.13
C ARG A 83 -16.71 -5.01 -1.73
N ASN A 84 -16.75 -6.33 -1.56
CA ASN A 84 -17.85 -7.15 -2.04
C ASN A 84 -19.19 -6.78 -1.40
N THR A 85 -19.16 -6.34 -0.14
CA THR A 85 -20.34 -5.87 0.59
C THR A 85 -20.87 -4.54 0.06
N PHE A 86 -20.01 -3.63 -0.42
CA PHE A 86 -20.42 -2.27 -0.82
C PHE A 86 -20.38 -1.99 -2.33
N ALA A 87 -19.61 -2.76 -3.11
CA ALA A 87 -19.41 -2.55 -4.55
C ALA A 87 -20.45 -3.26 -5.41
N TRP A 88 -20.92 -4.45 -5.02
CA TRP A 88 -21.82 -5.28 -5.85
C TRP A 88 -23.26 -5.31 -5.38
N ASP A 89 -23.53 -4.91 -4.15
CA ASP A 89 -24.89 -4.73 -3.65
C ASP A 89 -25.33 -3.29 -3.99
N SER A 90 -26.10 -3.15 -5.07
CA SER A 90 -26.63 -1.84 -5.51
C SER A 90 -27.48 -1.14 -4.45
N TYR A 91 -27.92 -1.86 -3.41
CA TYR A 91 -28.65 -1.32 -2.28
C TYR A 91 -27.75 -0.88 -1.12
N LYS A 92 -26.46 -1.21 -1.14
CA LYS A 92 -25.51 -0.79 -0.09
C LYS A 92 -24.68 0.41 -0.55
N THR A 93 -24.87 1.48 0.18
CA THR A 93 -24.22 2.77 -0.02
C THR A 93 -23.01 2.91 0.91
N ILE A 94 -22.08 3.78 0.52
CA ILE A 94 -20.93 4.11 1.37
C ILE A 94 -21.46 4.97 2.54
N ARG A 95 -21.04 4.62 3.75
CA ARG A 95 -21.50 5.27 4.98
C ARG A 95 -20.95 6.68 5.10
N THR A 96 -21.84 7.62 5.42
CA THR A 96 -21.54 8.99 5.79
C THR A 96 -20.85 9.09 7.15
N LEU A 97 -20.19 10.21 7.43
CA LEU A 97 -19.59 10.51 8.73
C LEU A 97 -20.57 10.39 9.90
N ASN A 98 -21.85 10.67 9.67
CA ASN A 98 -22.87 10.53 10.69
C ASN A 98 -23.20 9.05 10.97
N GLU A 99 -23.39 8.25 9.91
CA GLU A 99 -23.65 6.81 10.02
C GLU A 99 -22.47 6.06 10.70
N LEU A 100 -21.23 6.49 10.44
CA LEU A 100 -20.02 5.93 11.05
C LEU A 100 -19.92 6.12 12.57
N LYS A 101 -20.71 7.02 13.17
CA LYS A 101 -20.78 7.17 14.65
C LYS A 101 -21.36 5.93 15.30
N ASP A 102 -22.38 5.34 14.67
CA ASP A 102 -23.14 4.21 15.21
C ASP A 102 -22.74 2.90 14.54
N GLN A 103 -22.24 2.97 13.30
CA GLN A 103 -21.85 1.82 12.48
C GLN A 103 -20.46 2.03 11.84
N PRO A 104 -19.38 2.03 12.64
CA PRO A 104 -18.03 2.20 12.11
C PRO A 104 -17.65 1.06 11.16
N TYR A 105 -16.77 1.36 10.20
CA TYR A 105 -16.06 0.30 9.47
C TYR A 105 -15.13 -0.47 10.42
N PRO A 106 -14.72 -1.70 10.05
CA PRO A 106 -13.68 -2.43 10.76
C PRO A 106 -12.43 -1.56 10.98
N GLU A 107 -11.75 -1.76 12.10
CA GLU A 107 -10.68 -0.85 12.54
C GLU A 107 -9.52 -0.78 11.55
N ASN A 108 -9.31 -1.83 10.77
CA ASN A 108 -8.26 -1.95 9.77
C ASN A 108 -8.67 -1.40 8.39
N ILE A 109 -9.86 -0.80 8.24
CA ILE A 109 -10.40 -0.34 6.95
C ILE A 109 -10.54 1.17 6.94
N VAL A 110 -10.25 1.78 5.79
CA VAL A 110 -10.47 3.20 5.52
C VAL A 110 -10.98 3.39 4.08
N THR A 111 -11.61 4.53 3.81
CA THR A 111 -11.99 4.95 2.47
C THR A 111 -10.93 5.85 1.84
N VAL A 112 -10.65 5.64 0.57
CA VAL A 112 -9.80 6.50 -0.27
C VAL A 112 -10.58 6.94 -1.49
N CYS A 113 -10.27 8.13 -2.01
CA CYS A 113 -10.92 8.75 -3.15
C CYS A 113 -9.89 8.94 -4.26
N TYR A 114 -10.24 8.53 -5.47
CA TYR A 114 -9.45 8.74 -6.67
C TYR A 114 -9.62 10.18 -7.15
N TYR A 115 -8.60 11.03 -6.97
CA TYR A 115 -8.67 12.45 -7.29
C TYR A 115 -7.31 12.98 -7.77
N TRP A 116 -7.31 13.74 -8.85
CA TRP A 116 -6.16 14.49 -9.33
C TRP A 116 -6.53 15.97 -9.45
N GLU A 117 -5.55 16.84 -9.20
CA GLU A 117 -5.66 18.24 -9.60
C GLU A 117 -5.42 18.27 -11.11
N ASN A 118 -6.29 18.93 -11.87
CA ASN A 118 -5.96 19.26 -13.24
C ASN A 118 -4.81 20.26 -13.17
N ASP A 119 -3.64 19.84 -13.63
CA ASP A 119 -2.55 20.77 -13.88
C ASP A 119 -2.99 21.57 -15.12
N ASP A 120 -3.70 22.69 -14.91
CA ASP A 120 -4.25 23.58 -15.95
C ASP A 120 -3.16 24.26 -16.83
N ASP A 121 -1.95 23.73 -16.91
CA ASP A 121 -0.80 24.31 -17.60
C ASP A 121 -0.33 23.53 -18.84
N ASP A 122 -0.89 22.36 -19.15
CA ASP A 122 -0.59 21.66 -20.40
C ASP A 122 -1.68 21.95 -21.46
N ASP A 123 -1.50 23.07 -22.18
CA ASP A 123 -2.17 23.45 -23.43
C ASP A 123 -1.87 22.46 -24.60
N ASP A 124 -1.81 21.16 -24.36
CA ASP A 124 -1.64 20.13 -25.40
C ASP A 124 -3.00 19.47 -25.72
N ASP A 125 -3.67 20.14 -26.64
CA ASP A 125 -5.00 20.00 -27.26
C ASP A 125 -5.39 18.61 -27.86
N ASP A 126 -4.95 17.44 -27.36
CA ASP A 126 -5.15 16.19 -28.14
C ASP A 126 -5.46 14.85 -27.39
N ASP A 127 -6.00 14.82 -26.16
CA ASP A 127 -6.52 13.56 -25.60
C ASP A 127 -7.93 13.68 -24.98
N ASP A 128 -8.89 13.04 -25.67
CA ASP A 128 -10.28 12.77 -25.26
C ASP A 128 -10.34 11.83 -24.03
N ASP A 129 -9.96 12.28 -22.83
CA ASP A 129 -10.33 11.60 -21.59
C ASP A 129 -11.17 12.52 -20.68
N ASP A 130 -12.47 12.42 -20.90
CA ASP A 130 -13.56 13.28 -20.45
C ASP A 130 -13.91 13.07 -18.95
N HIS A 131 -12.90 13.00 -18.07
CA HIS A 131 -13.09 12.96 -16.62
C HIS A 131 -12.97 14.35 -15.99
N VAL A 132 -13.81 15.27 -16.48
CA VAL A 132 -13.90 16.63 -15.98
C VAL A 132 -14.73 16.66 -14.68
N TYR A 133 -14.08 16.70 -13.51
CA TYR A 133 -14.75 17.00 -12.24
C TYR A 133 -14.98 18.53 -12.12
N THR A 134 -15.97 19.06 -12.85
CA THR A 134 -16.14 20.51 -13.07
C THR A 134 -16.76 21.33 -11.93
N ASP A 135 -17.05 20.75 -10.76
CA ASP A 135 -17.68 21.52 -9.66
C ASP A 135 -17.03 21.23 -8.31
N VAL A 136 -15.75 21.58 -8.19
CA VAL A 136 -15.03 21.58 -6.92
C VAL A 136 -15.40 22.82 -6.12
N THR A 137 -16.51 22.74 -5.37
CA THR A 137 -16.92 23.81 -4.46
C THR A 137 -16.04 23.78 -3.20
N MET A 138 -14.96 24.56 -3.19
CA MET A 138 -14.15 24.78 -1.99
C MET A 138 -14.98 25.51 -0.92
N ARG A 139 -15.55 24.76 0.03
CA ARG A 139 -16.22 25.37 1.19
C ARG A 139 -15.17 25.84 2.20
N SER A 140 -14.94 27.15 2.24
CA SER A 140 -14.35 27.82 3.42
C SER A 140 -15.32 27.65 4.59
N MET A 141 -15.14 26.62 5.42
CA MET A 141 -15.91 26.48 6.65
C MET A 141 -15.29 27.36 7.75
N ASP A 142 -16.08 28.31 8.26
CA ASP A 142 -15.71 29.35 9.23
C ASP A 142 -15.35 28.84 10.66
N SER A 143 -14.96 27.58 10.83
CA SER A 143 -14.46 27.09 12.12
C SER A 143 -13.47 25.93 11.94
N PRO A 144 -12.18 26.23 11.79
CA PRO A 144 -11.09 25.25 11.82
C PRO A 144 -11.09 24.35 13.07
N ASN A 145 -11.64 24.83 14.19
CA ASN A 145 -11.56 24.17 15.48
C ASN A 145 -12.54 22.99 15.67
N GLU A 146 -13.68 22.95 14.99
CA GLU A 146 -14.59 21.79 15.08
C GLU A 146 -14.15 20.61 14.20
N ILE A 147 -13.41 20.90 13.13
CA ILE A 147 -12.97 19.94 12.11
C ILE A 147 -11.69 19.21 12.53
N ILE A 148 -10.74 19.92 13.16
CA ILE A 148 -9.42 19.39 13.54
C ILE A 148 -9.48 18.59 14.86
N THR A 149 -10.35 18.98 15.81
CA THR A 149 -10.27 18.43 17.17
C THR A 149 -11.07 17.16 17.40
N LYS A 150 -12.02 16.79 16.53
CA LYS A 150 -12.96 15.69 16.85
C LYS A 150 -12.75 14.36 16.15
N ARG A 151 -12.30 14.26 14.89
CA ARG A 151 -12.15 12.96 14.19
C ARG A 151 -11.18 13.00 13.00
N VAL A 152 -9.92 13.32 13.27
CA VAL A 152 -8.86 13.21 12.26
C VAL A 152 -8.22 11.84 12.43
N ILE A 153 -8.45 10.93 11.48
CA ILE A 153 -7.44 9.90 11.23
C ILE A 153 -6.28 10.67 10.62
N ASP A 154 -5.13 10.62 11.28
CA ASP A 154 -3.93 11.26 10.79
C ASP A 154 -3.61 10.76 9.38
N GLY A 155 -3.75 11.65 8.40
CA GLY A 155 -3.43 11.44 6.99
C GLY A 155 -1.99 11.01 6.79
N SER A 156 -1.10 11.31 7.76
CA SER A 156 0.32 10.93 7.75
C SER A 156 0.61 9.46 7.76
N SER A 157 -0.37 8.65 8.15
CA SER A 157 -0.21 7.21 8.05
C SER A 157 -0.32 6.72 6.60
N PHE A 158 -1.03 7.43 5.73
CA PHE A 158 -1.34 6.98 4.37
C PHE A 158 -0.28 7.44 3.38
N PHE A 159 0.50 6.49 2.89
CA PHE A 159 1.31 6.71 1.70
C PHE A 159 0.38 6.64 0.48
N PRO A 160 0.52 7.54 -0.51
CA PRO A 160 -0.15 7.35 -1.79
C PRO A 160 0.24 5.97 -2.30
N ILE A 161 -0.75 5.14 -2.60
CA ILE A 161 -0.52 3.88 -3.31
C ILE A 161 -0.15 4.31 -4.72
N GLN A 162 1.15 4.53 -4.96
CA GLN A 162 1.66 4.67 -6.31
C GLN A 162 1.47 3.31 -6.99
N ASP A 163 0.50 3.24 -7.88
CA ASP A 163 0.48 2.18 -8.87
C ASP A 163 1.65 2.44 -9.81
N ASP A 164 2.61 1.50 -9.87
CA ASP A 164 3.78 1.60 -10.75
C ASP A 164 3.36 1.74 -12.23
N ASP A 165 2.16 1.28 -12.60
CA ASP A 165 1.59 1.41 -13.94
C ASP A 165 0.82 2.73 -14.14
N ARG A 166 0.46 3.43 -13.06
CA ARG A 166 -0.24 4.73 -13.09
C ARG A 166 0.42 5.67 -12.06
N PRO A 167 1.58 6.27 -12.39
CA PRO A 167 2.31 7.15 -11.49
C PRO A 167 1.47 8.36 -11.02
N ASN A 168 0.37 8.66 -11.71
CA ASN A 168 -0.57 9.72 -11.40
C ASN A 168 -1.87 9.24 -10.72
N SER A 169 -2.00 7.95 -10.40
CA SER A 169 -3.16 7.43 -9.66
C SER A 169 -3.09 7.86 -8.19
N ARG A 170 -3.64 9.03 -7.89
CA ARG A 170 -3.60 9.61 -6.54
C ARG A 170 -4.87 9.23 -5.78
N TYR A 171 -4.76 8.15 -5.02
CA TYR A 171 -5.75 7.82 -4.00
C TYR A 171 -5.49 8.66 -2.75
N TRP A 172 -6.44 9.52 -2.41
CA TRP A 172 -6.41 10.35 -1.22
C TRP A 172 -7.28 9.73 -0.13
N PRO A 173 -6.81 9.60 1.12
CA PRO A 173 -7.70 9.22 2.21
C PRO A 173 -8.86 10.20 2.24
N CYS A 174 -10.08 9.71 2.35
CA CYS A 174 -11.25 10.57 2.31
C CYS A 174 -12.35 10.08 3.25
N SER A 175 -13.34 10.94 3.49
CA SER A 175 -14.55 10.58 4.22
C SER A 175 -15.78 11.08 3.48
N VAL A 176 -16.83 10.28 3.48
CA VAL A 176 -18.11 10.66 2.91
C VAL A 176 -18.85 11.57 3.90
N TYR A 177 -19.07 12.82 3.51
CA TYR A 177 -19.81 13.79 4.30
C TYR A 177 -21.31 13.64 4.10
N GLU A 178 -21.77 13.70 2.85
CA GLU A 178 -23.16 13.57 2.43
C GLU A 178 -23.29 12.61 1.25
N ARG A 179 -24.50 12.09 1.05
CA ARG A 179 -24.85 11.16 -0.03
C ARG A 179 -26.08 11.70 -0.75
N SER A 180 -26.12 11.60 -2.07
CA SER A 180 -27.29 11.95 -2.88
C SER A 180 -28.50 11.06 -2.54
N ASP A 181 -29.71 11.53 -2.84
CA ASP A 181 -30.94 10.78 -2.55
C ASP A 181 -30.99 9.42 -3.26
N ASP A 182 -30.38 9.32 -4.44
CA ASP A 182 -30.28 8.07 -5.23
C ASP A 182 -29.05 7.22 -4.87
N GLY A 183 -28.14 7.74 -4.04
CA GLY A 183 -26.89 7.07 -3.63
C GLY A 183 -25.85 6.90 -4.74
N SER A 184 -26.02 7.56 -5.89
CA SER A 184 -25.08 7.51 -7.02
C SER A 184 -23.87 8.41 -6.83
N SER A 185 -24.03 9.51 -6.09
CA SER A 185 -22.98 10.49 -5.85
C SER A 185 -22.88 10.90 -4.37
N TYR A 186 -21.73 11.48 -4.02
CA TYR A 186 -21.35 11.78 -2.66
C TYR A 186 -20.71 13.16 -2.57
N THR A 187 -20.86 13.80 -1.42
CA THR A 187 -19.96 14.88 -1.01
C THR A 187 -18.86 14.26 -0.18
N VAL A 188 -17.62 14.29 -0.67
CA VAL A 188 -16.46 13.72 0.03
C VAL A 188 -15.57 14.82 0.56
N ARG A 189 -14.92 14.55 1.69
CA ARG A 189 -13.84 15.35 2.24
C ARG A 189 -12.53 14.61 2.03
N LEU A 190 -11.57 15.22 1.33
CA LEU A 190 -10.22 14.67 1.21
C LEU A 190 -9.38 15.04 2.44
N PHE A 191 -8.56 14.09 2.89
CA PHE A 191 -7.55 14.29 3.93
C PHE A 191 -6.19 14.43 3.28
N THR A 192 -5.37 15.32 3.83
CA THR A 192 -4.03 15.59 3.34
C THR A 192 -2.97 15.02 4.24
N TYR A 193 -1.79 14.88 3.63
CA TYR A 193 -0.54 14.62 4.31
C TYR A 193 0.39 15.83 4.17
N GLN A 194 1.18 16.12 5.21
CA GLN A 194 2.00 17.34 5.33
C GLN A 194 3.11 17.48 4.29
N ASP A 195 3.51 16.40 3.61
CA ASP A 195 4.61 16.44 2.62
C ASP A 195 4.13 16.62 1.16
N HIS A 196 2.86 16.96 0.91
CA HIS A 196 2.38 17.26 -0.43
C HIS A 196 2.18 18.77 -0.62
N ASP A 197 2.82 19.34 -1.65
CA ASP A 197 2.60 20.71 -2.14
C ASP A 197 1.24 20.81 -2.87
N ALA A 198 0.13 20.52 -2.18
CA ALA A 198 -1.19 20.77 -2.73
C ALA A 198 -1.56 22.24 -2.46
N SER A 199 -1.88 23.00 -3.50
CA SER A 199 -2.09 24.46 -3.40
C SER A 199 -3.15 24.88 -2.37
N TRP A 200 -4.13 24.03 -2.09
CA TRP A 200 -5.19 24.26 -1.10
C TRP A 200 -4.79 23.94 0.35
N LEU A 201 -3.66 23.26 0.58
CA LEU A 201 -3.12 23.00 1.92
C LEU A 201 -2.60 24.27 2.59
N ASP A 202 -1.94 25.11 1.81
CA ASP A 202 -1.38 26.39 2.28
C ASP A 202 -2.47 27.34 2.78
N ALA A 203 -3.72 27.15 2.34
CA ALA A 203 -4.87 27.91 2.79
C ALA A 203 -5.45 27.42 4.15
N GLY A 204 -5.01 26.26 4.65
CA GLY A 204 -5.56 25.65 5.87
C GLY A 204 -7.01 25.19 5.73
N VAL A 205 -7.46 24.91 4.50
CA VAL A 205 -8.85 24.57 4.16
C VAL A 205 -8.98 23.07 3.91
N ALA A 206 -10.09 22.47 4.35
CA ALA A 206 -10.43 21.10 3.97
C ALA A 206 -11.07 21.09 2.57
N LEU A 207 -10.55 20.26 1.67
CA LEU A 207 -11.13 20.08 0.33
C LEU A 207 -12.37 19.19 0.39
N PHE A 208 -13.50 19.76 -0.05
CA PHE A 208 -14.75 19.04 -0.27
C PHE A 208 -15.02 18.94 -1.76
N LEU A 209 -15.38 17.75 -2.23
CA LEU A 209 -15.80 17.49 -3.60
C LEU A 209 -17.27 17.09 -3.57
N GLU A 210 -18.11 17.83 -4.29
CA GLU A 210 -19.54 17.53 -4.43
C GLU A 210 -19.77 16.68 -5.70
N ASN A 211 -20.90 15.96 -5.76
CA ASN A 211 -21.24 15.05 -6.87
C ASN A 211 -20.15 14.00 -7.19
N PHE A 212 -19.36 13.60 -6.19
CA PHE A 212 -18.28 12.64 -6.35
C PHE A 212 -18.85 11.24 -6.59
N PRO A 213 -18.50 10.57 -7.69
CA PRO A 213 -19.10 9.30 -8.07
C PRO A 213 -18.72 8.18 -7.10
N LYS A 214 -19.66 7.26 -6.85
CA LYS A 214 -19.46 6.10 -5.97
C LYS A 214 -18.21 5.32 -6.35
N GLU A 215 -18.01 5.14 -7.65
CA GLU A 215 -16.97 4.33 -8.27
C GLU A 215 -15.57 4.89 -8.03
N SER A 216 -15.45 6.18 -7.73
CA SER A 216 -14.17 6.83 -7.39
C SER A 216 -13.82 6.72 -5.90
N ILE A 217 -14.64 6.03 -5.09
CA ILE A 217 -14.38 5.79 -3.67
C ILE A 217 -14.07 4.31 -3.45
N GLU A 218 -12.87 4.01 -2.95
CA GLU A 218 -12.43 2.66 -2.65
C GLU A 218 -12.24 2.41 -1.14
N PHE A 219 -12.25 1.13 -0.77
CA PHE A 219 -11.84 0.67 0.55
C PHE A 219 -10.43 0.11 0.49
N VAL A 220 -9.57 0.52 1.42
CA VAL A 220 -8.21 -0.03 1.56
C VAL A 220 -7.92 -0.38 3.00
N HIS A 221 -6.90 -1.21 3.21
CA HIS A 221 -6.39 -1.47 4.55
C HIS A 221 -5.72 -0.20 5.08
N LYS A 222 -5.90 0.07 6.37
CA LYS A 222 -5.05 1.07 7.01
C LYS A 222 -3.59 0.64 6.94
N PRO A 223 -2.66 1.59 6.85
CA PRO A 223 -1.22 1.35 6.91
C PRO A 223 -0.88 0.42 8.07
N TYR A 224 -0.05 -0.59 7.79
CA TYR A 224 0.37 -1.59 8.78
C TYR A 224 -0.75 -2.44 9.39
N THR A 225 -1.91 -2.54 8.75
CA THR A 225 -3.04 -3.36 9.24
C THR A 225 -3.53 -4.42 8.24
N SER A 226 -2.89 -4.57 7.08
CA SER A 226 -3.24 -5.63 6.11
C SER A 226 -2.91 -7.04 6.61
N ASP A 227 -3.33 -8.08 5.88
CA ASP A 227 -3.10 -9.49 6.25
C ASP A 227 -1.63 -9.78 6.62
N GLN A 228 -0.67 -9.24 5.87
CA GLN A 228 0.76 -9.44 6.16
C GLN A 228 1.19 -8.87 7.52
N HIS A 229 0.42 -7.92 8.06
CA HIS A 229 0.69 -7.25 9.33
C HIS A 229 0.06 -7.94 10.55
N LEU A 230 -0.81 -8.93 10.34
CA LEU A 230 -1.38 -9.72 11.42
C LEU A 230 -0.28 -10.39 12.25
N SER A 231 -0.53 -10.52 13.55
CA SER A 231 0.39 -11.17 14.49
C SER A 231 0.53 -12.68 14.22
N SER A 232 -0.51 -13.28 13.65
CA SER A 232 -0.53 -14.68 13.19
C SER A 232 0.04 -14.88 11.79
N SER A 233 0.50 -13.83 11.10
CA SER A 233 1.05 -13.98 9.76
C SER A 233 2.48 -14.51 9.83
N PHE A 234 2.79 -15.46 8.94
CA PHE A 234 4.12 -16.03 8.86
C PHE A 234 5.13 -14.99 8.39
N ARG A 235 6.19 -14.79 9.19
CA ARG A 235 7.32 -13.95 8.82
C ARG A 235 8.59 -14.66 9.23
N HIS A 236 9.43 -14.96 8.26
CA HIS A 236 10.75 -15.54 8.51
C HIS A 236 11.75 -14.98 7.50
N PRO A 237 12.91 -14.47 7.95
CA PRO A 237 13.95 -14.03 7.04
C PRO A 237 14.36 -15.17 6.10
N ILE A 238 14.50 -14.85 4.81
CA ILE A 238 15.08 -15.77 3.84
C ILE A 238 16.59 -15.55 3.87
N GLY A 239 17.32 -16.58 4.28
CA GLY A 239 18.78 -16.53 4.33
C GLY A 239 19.40 -16.64 2.94
N LEU A 240 20.65 -16.20 2.81
CA LEU A 240 21.48 -16.62 1.69
C LEU A 240 21.92 -18.07 1.91
N ARG A 241 21.89 -18.89 0.86
CA ARG A 241 22.49 -20.23 0.92
C ARG A 241 23.98 -20.13 1.25
N ASP A 242 24.48 -21.09 2.00
CA ASP A 242 25.88 -21.11 2.46
C ASP A 242 26.89 -21.03 1.31
N ASP A 243 26.59 -21.69 0.19
CA ASP A 243 27.45 -21.68 -1.01
C ASP A 243 27.50 -20.32 -1.70
N MET A 244 26.47 -19.48 -1.55
CA MET A 244 26.46 -18.12 -2.08
C MET A 244 27.24 -17.14 -1.22
N VAL A 245 27.44 -17.41 0.07
CA VAL A 245 28.18 -16.51 0.96
C VAL A 245 29.67 -16.61 0.66
N PRO A 246 30.35 -15.55 0.17
CA PRO A 246 31.78 -15.58 -0.09
C PRO A 246 32.58 -15.94 1.17
N PRO A 247 33.66 -16.74 1.06
CA PRO A 247 34.45 -17.15 2.23
C PRO A 247 34.94 -15.98 3.09
N LYS A 248 35.24 -14.83 2.49
CA LYS A 248 35.69 -13.61 3.20
C LYS A 248 34.60 -12.94 4.05
N TRP A 249 33.34 -13.36 3.89
CA TRP A 249 32.19 -12.86 4.64
C TRP A 249 31.77 -13.85 5.73
N ARG A 250 32.25 -15.10 5.64
CA ARG A 250 32.06 -16.11 6.69
C ARG A 250 32.99 -15.77 7.86
N ASN A 251 32.51 -15.95 9.09
CA ASN A 251 33.26 -15.67 10.32
C ASN A 251 33.69 -14.20 10.45
N LEU A 252 32.76 -13.28 10.25
CA LEU A 252 32.90 -11.98 10.89
C LEU A 252 32.72 -12.24 12.38
N ASP A 253 33.82 -12.27 13.13
CA ASP A 253 33.76 -12.06 14.57
C ASP A 253 33.07 -10.70 14.74
N PHE A 254 31.76 -10.73 15.02
CA PHE A 254 31.01 -9.58 15.50
C PHE A 254 31.53 -9.32 16.91
N ILE A 255 32.69 -8.67 16.98
CA ILE A 255 33.13 -7.98 18.19
C ILE A 255 32.14 -6.83 18.34
N TYR A 256 31.11 -7.09 19.16
CA TYR A 256 30.22 -6.07 19.73
C TYR A 256 31.02 -5.14 20.64
#